data_AF-A0A2A6E267-F1
#
_entry.id   AF-A0A2A6E267-F1
#
_cell.length_a   1.000
_cell.length_b   1.000
_cell.length_c   1.000
_cell.angle_alpha   90.00
_cell.angle_beta   90.00
_cell.angle_gamma   90.00
#
_symmetry.space_group_name_H-M   'P 1'
#
loop_
_entity.id
_entity.type
_entity.pdbx_description
1 polymer ?
#
loop_
_entity_poly.entity_id
_entity_poly.type
_entity_poly.pdbx_seq_one_letter_code
_entity_poly.pdbx_strand_id
1 'polypeptide(L)'
;MTGRLLACWRPRVDGGDARQAGLEVVAPAGKEYDRLVREVRKALADRERAERRFLQAEGADQVDVAVYEWEAAEKRLDVLLKQVRRLWHGQTACDEAACGGSELS
;
A
#
# COMPACT_ATOMS: atom_id res chain seq x y z
N MET A 1 -33.48 21.57 16.94
CA MET A 1 -32.76 22.08 15.75
C MET A 1 -31.65 21.10 15.43
N THR A 2 -31.80 20.40 14.33
CA THR A 2 -30.91 19.36 13.82
C THR A 2 -29.86 19.98 12.89
N GLY A 3 -28.58 19.69 13.12
CA GLY A 3 -27.50 19.87 12.14
C GLY A 3 -26.54 18.69 12.30
N ARG A 4 -26.39 17.73 11.37
CA ARG A 4 -25.67 17.82 10.06
C ARG A 4 -24.32 18.53 10.23
N LEU A 5 -23.15 17.98 9.92
CA LEU A 5 -22.70 16.81 9.15
C LEU A 5 -21.28 16.47 9.64
N LEU A 6 -21.01 15.22 10.00
CA LEU A 6 -19.67 14.63 9.90
C LEU A 6 -19.78 13.47 8.92
N ALA A 7 -20.01 13.84 7.67
CA ALA A 7 -20.00 12.93 6.54
C ALA A 7 -18.64 13.07 5.85
N CYS A 8 -18.09 11.91 5.43
CA CYS A 8 -16.97 11.75 4.51
C CYS A 8 -15.56 11.71 5.11
N TRP A 9 -15.31 10.74 6.00
CA TRP A 9 -14.26 9.76 5.68
C TRP A 9 -14.62 8.40 6.30
N ARG A 10 -15.26 7.54 5.51
CA ARG A 10 -15.33 6.10 5.80
C ARG A 10 -14.61 5.39 4.67
N PRO A 11 -13.47 4.72 4.90
CA PRO A 11 -12.86 3.91 3.87
C PRO A 11 -13.89 2.85 3.46
N ARG A 12 -14.22 2.85 2.16
CA ARG A 12 -15.09 1.87 1.54
C ARG A 12 -14.33 0.55 1.52
N VAL A 13 -14.54 -0.26 2.56
CA VAL A 13 -14.26 -1.68 2.49
C VAL A 13 -15.46 -2.27 1.77
N ASP A 14 -15.30 -2.55 0.48
CA ASP A 14 -16.36 -3.23 -0.27
C ASP A 14 -16.61 -4.57 0.40
N GLY A 15 -17.83 -4.71 0.92
CA GLY A 15 -18.26 -5.82 1.73
C GLY A 15 -18.31 -7.10 0.92
N GLY A 16 -17.43 -8.03 1.29
CA GLY A 16 -17.54 -9.46 1.05
C GLY A 16 -16.90 -10.18 2.23
N ASP A 17 -17.74 -10.66 3.15
CA ASP A 17 -17.46 -11.68 4.18
C ASP A 17 -16.14 -11.60 4.97
N ALA A 18 -16.11 -10.69 5.95
CA ALA A 18 -15.12 -10.67 7.03
C ALA A 18 -15.51 -11.59 8.20
N ARG A 19 -15.85 -12.85 7.94
CA ARG A 19 -15.97 -13.90 8.97
C ARG A 19 -15.32 -15.17 8.46
N GLN A 20 -14.14 -15.49 9.02
CA GLN A 20 -13.37 -16.71 8.77
C GLN A 20 -12.68 -16.82 7.41
N ALA A 21 -11.52 -16.19 7.31
CA ALA A 21 -10.37 -16.83 6.69
C ALA A 21 -9.14 -16.49 7.54
N GLY A 22 -8.52 -17.51 8.12
CA GLY A 22 -7.12 -17.41 8.51
C GLY A 22 -6.31 -17.24 7.24
N LEU A 23 -6.29 -16.02 6.70
CA LEU A 23 -5.41 -15.62 5.63
C LEU A 23 -4.02 -15.59 6.22
N GLU A 24 -3.40 -16.76 6.26
CA GLU A 24 -1.98 -16.85 6.11
C GLU A 24 -1.67 -16.11 4.80
N VAL A 25 -1.22 -14.87 4.96
CA VAL A 25 -0.79 -14.02 3.87
C VAL A 25 0.44 -14.69 3.29
N VAL A 26 0.22 -15.58 2.33
CA VAL A 26 1.31 -16.17 1.55
C VAL A 26 1.86 -15.04 0.70
N ALA A 27 2.96 -14.46 1.17
CA ALA A 27 3.67 -13.44 0.42
C ALA A 27 4.05 -14.04 -0.94
N PRO A 28 3.77 -13.36 -2.06
CA PRO A 28 4.12 -13.87 -3.37
C PRO A 28 5.64 -14.09 -3.44
N ALA A 29 6.04 -15.35 -3.64
CA ALA A 29 7.45 -15.72 -3.69
C ALA A 29 8.06 -15.25 -5.02
N GLY A 30 9.07 -14.37 -4.97
CA GLY A 30 9.78 -13.93 -6.16
C GLY A 30 10.71 -12.73 -5.96
N LYS A 31 11.78 -12.70 -6.76
CA LYS A 31 12.81 -11.63 -6.74
C LYS A 31 12.21 -10.22 -6.93
N GLU A 32 11.12 -10.11 -7.69
CA GLU A 32 10.44 -8.84 -7.94
C GLU A 32 9.61 -8.38 -6.73
N TYR A 33 8.95 -9.29 -6.00
CA TYR A 33 8.27 -8.95 -4.75
C TYR A 33 9.27 -8.45 -3.71
N ASP A 34 10.40 -9.15 -3.51
CA ASP A 34 11.45 -8.72 -2.60
C ASP A 34 12.02 -7.35 -2.96
N ARG A 35 12.17 -7.07 -4.26
CA ARG A 35 12.57 -5.75 -4.75
C ARG A 35 11.53 -4.71 -4.38
N LEU A 36 10.25 -4.93 -4.66
CA LEU A 36 9.19 -3.98 -4.34
C LEU A 36 9.06 -3.74 -2.83
N VAL A 37 9.18 -4.78 -2.00
CA VAL A 37 9.17 -4.64 -0.53
C VAL A 37 10.33 -3.78 -0.06
N ARG A 38 11.54 -3.95 -0.62
CA ARG A 38 12.68 -3.07 -0.32
C ARG A 38 12.42 -1.63 -0.73
N GLU A 39 11.86 -1.40 -1.91
CA GLU A 39 11.51 -0.05 -2.38
C GLU A 39 10.42 0.59 -1.51
N VAL A 40 9.42 -0.17 -1.05
CA VAL A 40 8.40 0.32 -0.10
C VAL A 40 9.05 0.75 1.21
N ARG A 41 9.94 -0.08 1.77
CA ARG A 41 10.68 0.27 3.00
C ARG A 41 11.51 1.54 2.83
N LYS A 42 12.16 1.70 1.70
CA LYS A 42 12.94 2.90 1.37
C LYS A 42 12.04 4.13 1.28
N ALA A 43 10.93 4.05 0.56
CA ALA A 43 10.00 5.16 0.42
C ALA A 43 9.35 5.55 1.77
N LEU A 44 9.11 4.59 2.68
CA LEU A 44 8.68 4.88 4.05
C LEU A 44 9.76 5.65 4.84
N ALA A 45 11.03 5.24 4.73
CA ALA A 45 12.12 5.93 5.39
C ALA A 45 12.33 7.36 4.85
N ASP A 46 12.18 7.55 3.53
CA ASP A 46 12.22 8.86 2.89
C ASP A 46 11.08 9.76 3.41
N ARG A 47 9.87 9.19 3.54
CA ARG A 47 8.70 9.89 4.10
C ARG A 47 8.97 10.35 5.53
N GLU A 48 9.45 9.45 6.38
CA GLU A 48 9.75 9.75 7.79
C GLU A 48 10.87 10.79 7.92
N ARG A 49 11.86 10.76 7.01
CA ARG A 49 12.93 11.77 6.98
C ARG A 49 12.40 13.15 6.60
N ALA A 50 11.52 13.24 5.61
CA ALA A 50 10.87 14.49 5.23
C ALA A 50 10.00 15.04 6.37
N GLU A 51 9.26 14.17 7.05
CA GLU A 51 8.47 14.54 8.23
C GLU A 51 9.35 15.09 9.36
N ARG A 52 10.47 14.45 9.68
CA ARG A 52 11.42 14.98 10.67
C ARG A 52 11.99 16.34 10.27
N ARG A 53 12.26 16.56 8.98
CA ARG A 53 12.74 17.86 8.46
C ARG A 53 11.68 18.93 8.59
N PHE A 54 10.42 18.60 8.29
CA PHE A 54 9.30 19.52 8.48
C PHE A 54 9.18 19.95 9.95
N LEU A 55 9.29 19.00 10.88
CA LEU A 55 9.23 19.29 12.32
C LEU A 55 10.41 20.14 12.82
N GLN A 56 11.56 20.08 12.14
CA GLN A 56 12.76 20.83 12.48
C GLN A 56 12.91 22.13 11.66
N ALA A 57 12.01 22.40 10.73
CA ALA A 57 12.12 23.54 9.84
C ALA A 57 11.86 24.84 10.60
N GLU A 58 12.83 25.76 10.56
CA GLU A 58 12.73 27.08 11.21
C GLU A 58 12.30 28.18 10.21
N GLY A 59 12.43 27.92 8.91
CA GLY A 59 12.14 28.87 7.84
C GLY A 59 11.12 28.33 6.84
N ALA A 60 10.34 29.25 6.23
CA ALA A 60 9.33 28.93 5.23
C ALA A 60 9.90 28.10 4.06
N ASP A 61 11.08 28.46 3.55
CA ASP A 61 11.72 27.72 2.46
C ASP A 61 12.04 26.26 2.86
N GLN A 62 12.41 26.03 4.12
CA GLN A 62 12.71 24.69 4.63
C GLN A 62 11.44 23.85 4.78
N VAL A 63 10.33 24.50 5.17
CA VAL A 63 9.00 23.89 5.23
C VAL A 63 8.57 23.45 3.84
N ASP A 64 8.67 24.33 2.84
CA ASP A 64 8.26 24.02 1.46
C ASP A 64 9.02 22.83 0.87
N VAL A 65 10.34 22.79 1.10
CA VAL A 65 11.18 21.66 0.69
C VAL A 65 10.75 20.37 1.39
N ALA A 66 10.50 20.41 2.70
CA ALA A 66 10.11 19.23 3.45
C ALA A 66 8.73 18.69 3.02
N VAL A 67 7.76 19.58 2.76
CA VAL A 67 6.44 19.20 2.24
C VAL A 67 6.57 18.58 0.85
N TYR A 68 7.35 19.19 -0.04
CA TYR A 68 7.59 18.65 -1.39
C TYR A 68 8.20 17.23 -1.34
N GLU A 69 9.22 17.02 -0.51
CA GLU A 69 9.83 15.70 -0.33
C GLU A 69 8.86 14.68 0.27
N TRP A 70 8.05 15.10 1.24
CA TRP A 70 7.06 14.25 1.87
C TRP A 70 5.98 13.79 0.88
N GLU A 71 5.40 14.72 0.12
CA GLU A 71 4.43 14.39 -0.93
C GLU A 71 5.03 13.46 -2.00
N ALA A 72 6.28 13.71 -2.39
CA ALA A 72 6.96 12.88 -3.38
C ALA A 72 7.14 11.44 -2.87
N ALA A 73 7.48 11.26 -1.58
CA ALA A 73 7.59 9.96 -0.95
C ALA A 73 6.22 9.25 -0.87
N GLU A 74 5.14 9.97 -0.53
CA GLU A 74 3.78 9.41 -0.48
C GLU A 74 3.29 8.96 -1.86
N LYS A 75 3.50 9.78 -2.89
CA LYS A 75 3.16 9.40 -4.28
C LYS A 75 3.92 8.14 -4.72
N ARG A 76 5.19 8.00 -4.33
CA ARG A 76 5.98 6.79 -4.61
C ARG A 76 5.42 5.56 -3.88
N LEU A 77 5.07 5.70 -2.60
CA LEU A 77 4.45 4.62 -1.82
C LEU A 77 3.16 4.13 -2.47
N ASP A 78 2.28 5.03 -2.91
CA ASP A 78 1.04 4.66 -3.59
C ASP A 78 1.28 3.83 -4.85
N VAL A 79 2.27 4.20 -5.67
CA VAL A 79 2.63 3.46 -6.87
C VAL A 79 3.16 2.07 -6.52
N LEU A 80 4.07 1.99 -5.55
CA LEU A 80 4.67 0.72 -5.12
C LEU A 80 3.63 -0.22 -4.50
N LEU A 81 2.72 0.29 -3.66
CA LEU A 81 1.65 -0.50 -3.06
C LEU A 81 0.67 -1.02 -4.11
N LYS A 82 0.37 -0.21 -5.15
CA LYS A 82 -0.42 -0.69 -6.30
C LYS A 82 0.29 -1.82 -7.05
N GLN A 83 1.62 -1.74 -7.22
CA GLN A 83 2.41 -2.79 -7.88
C GLN A 83 2.44 -4.07 -7.05
N VAL A 84 2.69 -3.97 -5.73
CA VAL A 84 2.66 -5.11 -4.81
C VAL A 84 1.30 -5.79 -4.84
N ARG A 85 0.22 -5.00 -4.76
CA ARG A 85 -1.16 -5.51 -4.84
C ARG A 85 -1.44 -6.23 -6.16
N ARG A 86 -0.95 -5.70 -7.28
CA ARG A 86 -1.09 -6.36 -8.60
C ARG A 86 -0.36 -7.69 -8.65
N LEU A 87 0.88 -7.77 -8.13
CA LEU A 87 1.60 -9.04 -8.07
C LEU A 87 0.84 -10.06 -7.24
N TRP A 88 0.30 -9.64 -6.10
CA TRP A 88 -0.47 -10.53 -5.24
C TRP A 88 -1.70 -11.11 -5.94
N HIS A 89 -2.53 -10.27 -6.57
CA HIS A 89 -3.72 -10.74 -7.28
C HIS A 89 -3.40 -11.48 -8.59
N GLY A 90 -2.28 -11.16 -9.24
CA GLY A 90 -1.81 -11.88 -10.42
C GLY A 90 -1.31 -13.29 -10.09
N GLN A 91 -0.74 -13.48 -8.90
CA GLN A 91 -0.29 -14.79 -8.41
C GLN A 91 -1.49 -15.69 -8.07
N THR A 92 -2.51 -15.15 -7.38
CA THR A 92 -3.73 -15.91 -7.03
C THR A 92 -4.49 -16.44 -8.24
N ALA A 93 -4.46 -15.72 -9.38
CA ALA A 93 -5.08 -16.18 -10.63
C ALA A 93 -4.26 -17.27 -11.34
N CYS A 94 -2.94 -17.28 -11.18
CA CYS A 94 -2.07 -18.34 -11.74
C CYS A 94 -2.10 -19.62 -10.88
N ASP A 95 -2.25 -19.47 -9.56
CA ASP A 95 -2.37 -20.60 -8.64
C ASP A 95 -3.69 -21.38 -8.84
N GLU A 96 -4.82 -20.70 -9.12
CA GLU A 96 -6.09 -21.38 -9.49
C GLU A 96 -5.99 -22.11 -10.84
N ALA A 97 -5.31 -21.54 -11.83
CA ALA A 97 -5.12 -22.18 -13.14
C ALA A 97 -4.19 -23.41 -13.08
N ALA A 98 -3.25 -23.44 -12.12
CA ALA A 98 -2.34 -24.57 -11.91
C ALA A 98 -3.02 -25.79 -11.24
N CYS A 99 -4.16 -25.59 -10.57
CA CYS A 99 -4.90 -26.67 -9.89
C CYS A 99 -6.04 -27.31 -10.74
N GLY A 100 -6.30 -26.84 -11.96
CA GLY A 100 -7.40 -27.34 -12.82
C GLY A 100 -7.09 -28.55 -13.72
N GLY A 101 -6.03 -29.32 -13.41
CA GLY A 101 -5.55 -30.40 -14.27
C GLY A 101 -5.58 -31.78 -13.61
N SER A 102 -6.70 -32.22 -13.03
CA SER A 102 -6.88 -33.61 -12.57
C SER A 102 -8.36 -34.02 -12.49
N GLU A 103 -9.10 -33.96 -13.59
CA GLU A 103 -10.36 -34.73 -13.70
C GLU A 103 -10.22 -35.85 -14.74
N LEU A 104 -9.87 -37.01 -14.19
CA LEU A 104 -10.49 -38.33 -14.38
C LEU A 104 -10.52 -38.91 -15.81
N SER A 105 -9.63 -39.89 -16.00
CA SER A 105 -9.77 -40.97 -16.98
C SER A 105 -10.47 -42.18 -16.38
#